data_AF-A0A820IWG7-F1
#
_entry.id   AF-A0A820IWG7-F1
#
_cell.length_a   1.000
_cell.length_b   1.000
_cell.length_c   1.000
_cell.angle_alpha   90.00
_cell.angle_beta   90.00
_cell.angle_gamma   90.00
#
_symmetry.space_group_name_H-M   'P 1'
#
loop_
_entity.id
_entity.type
_entity.pdbx_description
1 polymer ?
#
loop_
_entity_poly.entity_id
_entity_poly.type
_entity_poly.pdbx_seq_one_letter_code
_entity_poly.pdbx_strand_id
1 'polypeptide(L)'
;MHATSIYVVGQQTKRTVTAQLISATKRQQEQRRKALSIQISCIVYLLRQGIALRGHSDIESNLVQLLKFRSIDNDFLKEWINDKKYLSRDIINELRKEIYLLIIRDIISNRKWFSLICDETCDESTLEQLCIGIRSVDDNYEIFEDILGLYELSRQDAPTIVEAICDVLTRCGLKNIIN
;
A
#
# COMPACT_ATOMS: atom_id res chain seq x y z
N MET A 1 -26.78 -26.46 -47.81
CA MET A 1 -26.92 -25.39 -46.80
C MET A 1 -27.65 -25.84 -45.53
N HIS A 2 -28.66 -26.73 -45.58
CA HIS A 2 -29.47 -27.09 -44.40
C HIS A 2 -28.76 -27.97 -43.35
N ALA A 3 -27.97 -28.96 -43.77
CA ALA A 3 -27.25 -29.86 -42.86
C ALA A 3 -26.14 -29.15 -42.06
N THR A 4 -25.50 -28.15 -42.67
CA THR A 4 -24.47 -27.32 -42.04
C THR A 4 -25.05 -26.45 -40.94
N SER A 5 -26.25 -25.89 -41.15
CA SER A 5 -26.96 -25.08 -40.14
C SER A 5 -27.39 -25.92 -38.94
N ILE A 6 -27.87 -27.15 -39.16
CA ILE A 6 -28.24 -28.08 -38.07
C ILE A 6 -27.01 -28.51 -37.27
N TYR A 7 -25.87 -28.72 -37.95
CA TYR A 7 -24.61 -29.04 -37.28
C TYR A 7 -24.11 -27.88 -36.41
N VAL A 8 -24.23 -26.63 -36.89
CA VAL A 8 -23.87 -25.42 -36.13
C VAL A 8 -24.82 -25.19 -34.94
N VAL A 9 -26.12 -25.46 -35.10
CA VAL A 9 -27.10 -25.36 -34.01
C VAL A 9 -26.94 -26.50 -32.99
N GLY A 10 -26.57 -27.71 -33.42
CA GLY A 10 -26.27 -28.85 -32.55
C GLY A 10 -24.95 -28.72 -31.77
N GLN A 11 -24.00 -27.94 -32.30
CA GLN A 11 -22.73 -27.58 -31.64
C GLN A 11 -22.87 -26.38 -30.67
N GLN A 12 -23.98 -25.62 -30.72
CA GLN A 12 -24.28 -24.57 -29.75
C GLN A 12 -24.84 -25.16 -28.46
N THR A 13 -24.03 -25.94 -27.74
CA THR A 13 -24.27 -26.18 -26.32
C THR A 13 -24.06 -24.86 -25.59
N LYS A 14 -25.14 -24.08 -25.43
CA LYS A 14 -25.13 -22.89 -24.56
C LYS A 14 -24.59 -23.33 -23.21
N ARG A 15 -23.44 -22.78 -22.82
CA ARG A 15 -22.82 -23.03 -21.50
C ARG A 15 -23.88 -22.86 -20.43
N THR A 16 -23.89 -23.75 -19.43
CA THR A 16 -24.83 -23.66 -18.31
C THR A 16 -24.76 -22.28 -17.67
N VAL A 17 -25.88 -21.79 -17.12
CA VAL A 17 -25.94 -20.51 -16.41
C VAL A 17 -24.84 -20.44 -15.33
N THR A 18 -24.59 -21.56 -14.65
CA THR A 18 -23.50 -21.71 -13.69
C THR A 18 -22.12 -21.46 -14.30
N ALA A 19 -21.80 -22.07 -15.44
CA ALA A 19 -20.53 -21.87 -16.12
C ALA A 19 -20.36 -20.41 -16.61
N GLN A 20 -21.44 -19.78 -17.05
CA GLN A 20 -21.44 -18.36 -17.43
C GLN A 20 -21.19 -17.45 -16.22
N LEU A 21 -21.89 -17.69 -15.10
CA LEU A 21 -21.70 -16.96 -13.84
C LEU A 21 -20.26 -17.08 -13.32
N ILE A 22 -19.71 -18.29 -13.30
CA ILE A 22 -18.31 -18.52 -12.88
C ILE A 22 -17.35 -17.73 -13.75
N SER A 23 -17.54 -17.75 -15.08
CA SER A 23 -16.67 -17.03 -16.00
C SER A 23 -16.78 -15.50 -15.83
N ALA A 24 -17.98 -14.98 -15.58
CA ALA A 24 -18.22 -13.56 -15.34
C ALA A 24 -17.56 -13.10 -14.03
N THR A 25 -17.74 -13.87 -12.94
CA THR A 25 -17.11 -13.60 -11.64
C THR A 25 -15.59 -13.60 -11.75
N LYS A 26 -15.00 -14.58 -12.46
CA LYS A 26 -13.55 -14.63 -12.68
C LYS A 26 -13.05 -13.41 -13.44
N ARG A 27 -13.73 -13.02 -14.52
CA ARG A 27 -13.40 -11.81 -15.29
C ARG A 27 -13.46 -10.56 -14.42
N GLN A 28 -14.50 -10.42 -13.59
CA GLN A 28 -14.63 -9.27 -12.68
C GLN A 28 -13.51 -9.23 -11.64
N GLN A 29 -13.14 -10.38 -11.05
CA GLN A 29 -12.02 -10.48 -10.11
C GLN A 29 -10.69 -10.06 -10.75
N GLU A 30 -10.41 -10.54 -11.96
CA GLU A 30 -9.20 -10.18 -12.70
C GLU A 30 -9.14 -8.68 -12.99
N GLN A 31 -10.26 -8.07 -13.40
CA GLN A 31 -10.33 -6.63 -13.65
C GLN A 31 -10.13 -5.83 -12.35
N ARG A 32 -10.79 -6.21 -11.25
CA ARG A 32 -10.62 -5.56 -9.95
C ARG A 32 -9.17 -5.66 -9.45
N ARG A 33 -8.52 -6.80 -9.63
CA ARG A 33 -7.09 -6.97 -9.27
C ARG A 33 -6.20 -6.01 -10.06
N LYS A 34 -6.47 -5.82 -11.35
CA LYS A 34 -5.74 -4.86 -12.19
C LYS A 34 -5.97 -3.41 -11.72
N ALA A 35 -7.21 -3.02 -11.41
CA ALA A 35 -7.48 -1.68 -10.90
C ALA A 35 -6.81 -1.42 -9.54
N LEU A 36 -6.88 -2.38 -8.61
CA LEU A 36 -6.18 -2.27 -7.32
C LEU A 36 -4.66 -2.14 -7.51
N SER A 37 -4.08 -2.89 -8.44
CA SER A 37 -2.65 -2.80 -8.76
C SER A 37 -2.28 -1.41 -9.30
N ILE A 38 -3.13 -0.80 -10.15
CA ILE A 38 -2.93 0.57 -10.64
C ILE A 38 -3.06 1.58 -9.49
N GLN A 39 -4.00 1.38 -8.57
CA GLN A 39 -4.14 2.24 -7.40
C GLN A 39 -2.89 2.19 -6.51
N ILE A 40 -2.38 1.00 -6.22
CA ILE A 40 -1.15 0.81 -5.45
C ILE A 40 0.04 1.48 -6.15
N SER A 41 0.17 1.32 -7.47
CA SER A 41 1.29 1.96 -8.20
C SER A 41 1.21 3.48 -8.19
N CYS A 42 0.00 4.06 -8.23
CA CYS A 42 -0.21 5.50 -8.07
C CYS A 42 0.17 5.98 -6.67
N ILE A 43 -0.17 5.22 -5.62
CA ILE A 43 0.22 5.53 -4.25
C ILE A 43 1.75 5.50 -4.12
N VAL A 44 2.41 4.44 -4.59
CA VAL A 44 3.87 4.30 -4.55
C VAL A 44 4.55 5.44 -5.32
N TYR A 45 4.02 5.82 -6.48
CA TYR A 45 4.53 6.96 -7.25
C TYR A 45 4.50 8.25 -6.44
N LEU A 46 3.36 8.60 -5.85
CA LEU A 46 3.21 9.83 -5.06
C LEU A 46 4.11 9.83 -3.82
N LEU A 47 4.16 8.70 -3.09
CA LEU A 47 5.03 8.54 -1.92
C LEU A 47 6.50 8.73 -2.28
N ARG A 48 6.96 8.15 -3.39
CA ARG A 48 8.35 8.28 -3.87
C ARG A 48 8.70 9.73 -4.25
N GLN A 49 7.73 10.52 -4.68
CA GLN A 49 7.93 11.94 -5.01
C GLN A 49 7.79 12.87 -3.78
N GLY A 50 7.46 12.33 -2.60
CA GLY A 50 7.14 13.15 -1.43
C GLY A 50 5.84 13.96 -1.60
N ILE A 51 4.96 13.57 -2.52
CA ILE A 51 3.69 14.25 -2.76
C ILE A 51 2.62 13.65 -1.86
N ALA A 52 1.88 14.51 -1.15
CA ALA A 52 0.76 14.08 -0.32
C ALA A 52 -0.28 13.31 -1.14
N LEU A 53 -0.76 12.18 -0.63
CA LEU A 53 -1.82 11.40 -1.31
C LEU A 53 -3.14 12.17 -1.39
N ARG A 54 -3.38 13.03 -0.40
CA ARG A 54 -4.57 13.87 -0.28
C ARG A 54 -4.27 15.28 -0.82
N GLY A 55 -5.34 15.98 -1.18
CA GLY A 55 -5.33 17.39 -1.54
C GLY A 55 -6.18 18.19 -0.55
N HIS A 56 -6.48 19.44 -0.90
CA HIS A 56 -7.33 20.31 -0.07
C HIS A 56 -8.76 19.77 0.06
N SER A 57 -9.27 19.14 -1.01
CA SER A 57 -10.56 18.45 -1.05
C SER A 57 -10.39 17.02 -1.57
N ASP A 58 -11.40 16.17 -1.36
CA ASP A 58 -11.42 14.81 -1.94
C ASP A 58 -11.36 14.82 -3.48
N ILE A 59 -11.88 15.89 -4.10
CA ILE A 59 -11.88 16.08 -5.56
C ILE A 59 -10.48 16.44 -6.04
N GLU A 60 -9.77 17.29 -5.30
CA GLU A 60 -8.40 17.74 -5.59
C GLU A 60 -7.33 16.81 -5.01
N SER A 61 -7.74 15.64 -4.51
CA SER A 61 -6.82 14.61 -4.05
C SER A 61 -5.84 14.21 -5.14
N ASN A 62 -4.53 14.35 -4.87
CA ASN A 62 -3.47 13.98 -5.81
C ASN A 62 -3.61 12.53 -6.29
N LEU A 63 -3.99 11.62 -5.39
CA LEU A 63 -4.26 10.22 -5.75
C LEU A 63 -5.43 10.10 -6.73
N VAL A 64 -6.54 10.79 -6.47
CA VAL A 64 -7.73 10.75 -7.33
C VAL A 64 -7.43 11.35 -8.70
N GLN A 65 -6.70 12.47 -8.75
CA GLN A 65 -6.31 13.11 -10.00
C GLN A 65 -5.37 12.23 -10.82
N LEU A 66 -4.38 11.59 -10.18
CA LEU A 66 -3.49 10.65 -10.85
C LEU A 66 -4.24 9.42 -11.37
N LEU A 67 -5.20 8.91 -10.60
CA LEU A 67 -6.07 7.82 -11.04
C LEU A 67 -6.96 8.20 -12.22
N LYS A 68 -7.54 9.41 -12.22
CA LYS A 68 -8.32 9.94 -13.35
C LYS A 68 -7.45 10.08 -14.60
N PHE A 69 -6.22 10.56 -14.46
CA PHE A 69 -5.26 10.61 -15.56
C PHE A 69 -4.94 9.21 -16.10
N ARG A 70 -4.74 8.23 -15.20
CA ARG A 70 -4.49 6.83 -15.59
C ARG A 70 -5.70 6.13 -16.19
N SER A 71 -6.91 6.66 -15.99
CA SER A 71 -8.15 6.06 -16.47
C SER A 71 -8.65 6.61 -17.80
N ILE A 72 -8.00 7.62 -18.40
CA ILE A 72 -8.44 8.24 -19.67
C ILE A 72 -8.83 7.20 -20.72
N ASP A 73 -7.96 6.19 -20.92
CA ASP A 73 -8.13 5.11 -21.90
C ASP A 73 -8.58 3.78 -21.26
N ASN A 74 -9.10 3.82 -20.03
CA ASN A 74 -9.49 2.62 -19.27
C ASN A 74 -10.84 2.84 -18.57
N ASP A 75 -11.92 2.50 -19.27
CA ASP A 75 -13.29 2.67 -18.77
C ASP A 75 -13.57 1.87 -17.50
N PHE A 76 -12.98 0.68 -17.36
CA PHE A 76 -13.09 -0.11 -16.14
C PHE A 76 -12.48 0.62 -14.93
N LEU A 77 -11.34 1.29 -15.12
CA LEU A 77 -10.73 2.09 -14.05
C LEU A 77 -11.57 3.33 -13.74
N LYS A 78 -12.23 3.94 -14.73
CA LYS A 78 -13.20 5.03 -14.47
C LYS A 78 -14.33 4.54 -13.56
N GLU A 79 -14.91 3.37 -13.85
CA GLU A 79 -15.94 2.75 -13.00
C GLU A 79 -15.42 2.48 -11.58
N TRP A 80 -14.21 1.91 -11.44
CA TRP A 80 -13.56 1.67 -10.15
C TRP A 80 -13.42 2.95 -9.31
N ILE A 81 -13.00 4.06 -9.94
CA ILE A 81 -12.86 5.37 -9.27
C ILE A 81 -14.23 5.90 -8.86
N ASN A 82 -15.24 5.76 -9.72
CA ASN A 82 -16.60 6.24 -9.46
C ASN A 82 -17.32 5.45 -8.37
N ASP A 83 -17.05 4.15 -8.24
CA ASP A 83 -17.56 3.30 -7.15
C ASP A 83 -17.08 3.81 -5.77
N LYS A 84 -15.92 4.50 -5.72
CA LYS A 84 -15.28 5.09 -4.53
C LYS A 84 -15.02 4.12 -3.37
N LYS A 85 -15.44 2.86 -3.49
CA LYS A 85 -15.38 1.83 -2.45
C LYS A 85 -13.98 1.60 -1.92
N TYR A 86 -12.98 1.67 -2.79
CA TYR A 86 -11.56 1.44 -2.46
C TYR A 86 -10.76 2.73 -2.26
N LEU A 87 -11.43 3.89 -2.32
CA LEU A 87 -10.83 5.22 -2.15
C LEU A 87 -11.23 5.87 -0.81
N SER A 88 -11.83 5.10 0.10
CA SER A 88 -12.10 5.59 1.45
C SER A 88 -10.80 5.93 2.17
N ARG A 89 -10.88 6.86 3.11
CA ARG A 89 -9.72 7.30 3.91
C ARG A 89 -9.06 6.13 4.63
N ASP A 90 -9.85 5.23 5.19
CA ASP A 90 -9.35 4.07 5.94
C ASP A 90 -8.59 3.12 5.03
N ILE A 91 -9.14 2.79 3.85
CA ILE A 91 -8.49 1.88 2.89
C ILE A 91 -7.18 2.49 2.38
N ILE A 92 -7.16 3.77 2.02
CA ILE A 92 -5.94 4.44 1.55
C ILE A 92 -4.88 4.48 2.66
N ASN A 93 -5.29 4.75 3.90
CA ASN A 93 -4.39 4.79 5.06
C ASN A 93 -3.76 3.41 5.32
N GLU A 94 -4.56 2.34 5.30
CA GLU A 94 -4.07 0.97 5.47
C GLU A 94 -3.15 0.56 4.32
N LEU A 95 -3.53 0.84 3.06
CA LEU A 95 -2.66 0.56 1.92
C LEU A 95 -1.32 1.29 2.03
N ARG A 96 -1.33 2.56 2.42
CA ARG A 96 -0.10 3.34 2.65
C ARG A 96 0.77 2.70 3.73
N LYS A 97 0.16 2.27 4.84
CA LYS A 97 0.86 1.64 5.96
C LYS A 97 1.48 0.30 5.55
N GLU A 98 0.75 -0.53 4.84
CA GLU A 98 1.26 -1.83 4.34
C GLU A 98 2.38 -1.64 3.30
N ILE A 99 2.22 -0.71 2.36
CA ILE A 99 3.28 -0.37 1.39
C ILE A 99 4.54 0.09 2.12
N TYR A 100 4.39 0.96 3.11
CA TYR A 100 5.50 1.44 3.93
C TYR A 100 6.23 0.30 4.63
N LEU A 101 5.49 -0.59 5.33
CA LEU A 101 6.08 -1.72 6.03
C LEU A 101 6.78 -2.71 5.09
N LEU A 102 6.24 -2.94 3.89
CA LEU A 102 6.88 -3.79 2.89
C LEU A 102 8.23 -3.22 2.43
N ILE A 103 8.28 -1.92 2.15
CA ILE A 103 9.51 -1.23 1.73
C ILE A 103 10.56 -1.30 2.84
N ILE A 104 10.17 -0.98 4.07
CA ILE A 104 11.09 -1.00 5.21
C ILE A 104 11.62 -2.41 5.49
N ARG A 105 10.77 -3.43 5.44
CA ARG A 105 11.21 -4.84 5.58
C ARG A 105 12.21 -5.24 4.51
N ASP A 106 11.98 -4.82 3.26
CA ASP A 106 12.89 -5.09 2.15
C ASP A 106 14.25 -4.41 2.38
N ILE A 107 14.26 -3.10 2.70
CA ILE A 107 15.48 -2.35 3.03
C ILE A 107 16.25 -3.05 4.14
N ILE A 108 15.58 -3.36 5.25
CA ILE A 108 16.20 -3.96 6.43
C ILE A 108 16.73 -5.37 6.15
N SER A 109 15.99 -6.21 5.40
CA SER A 109 16.43 -7.58 5.08
C SER A 109 17.75 -7.64 4.31
N ASN A 110 18.08 -6.55 3.60
CA ASN A 110 19.32 -6.41 2.85
C ASN A 110 20.47 -5.83 3.69
N ARG A 111 20.27 -5.56 4.98
CA ARG A 111 21.30 -5.00 5.88
C ARG A 111 21.70 -6.00 6.95
N LYS A 112 22.99 -6.34 7.00
CA LYS A 112 23.54 -7.28 7.98
C LYS A 112 23.75 -6.66 9.36
N TRP A 113 24.12 -5.39 9.40
CA TRP A 113 24.37 -4.64 10.63
C TRP A 113 23.67 -3.30 10.57
N PHE A 114 23.07 -2.91 11.69
CA PHE A 114 22.43 -1.62 11.84
C PHE A 114 22.46 -1.17 13.29
N SER A 115 22.30 0.13 13.50
CA SER A 115 22.01 0.73 14.80
C SER A 115 20.69 1.49 14.72
N LEU A 116 20.04 1.69 15.86
CA LEU A 116 18.87 2.55 15.96
C LEU A 116 19.29 3.94 16.40
N ILE A 117 18.64 4.94 15.81
CA ILE A 117 18.74 6.32 16.22
C ILE A 117 17.34 6.70 16.71
N CYS A 118 17.23 7.05 17.98
CA CYS A 118 15.96 7.48 18.57
C CYS A 118 16.12 8.90 19.07
N ASP A 119 15.16 9.76 18.75
CA ASP A 119 15.13 11.15 19.22
C ASP A 119 13.76 11.48 19.79
N GLU A 120 13.77 12.08 20.98
CA GLU A 120 12.55 12.53 21.66
C GLU A 120 12.23 13.95 21.19
N THR A 121 11.01 14.15 20.70
CA THR A 121 10.54 15.45 20.24
C THR A 121 9.14 15.72 20.80
N CYS A 122 8.75 16.98 20.83
CA CYS A 122 7.43 17.42 21.25
C CYS A 122 6.82 18.24 20.11
N ASP A 123 5.55 18.02 19.78
CA ASP A 123 4.88 18.84 18.76
C ASP A 123 4.37 20.18 19.33
N GLU A 124 3.84 21.05 18.47
CA GLU A 124 3.31 22.36 18.88
C GLU A 124 2.11 22.25 19.85
N SER A 125 1.49 21.07 19.93
CA SER A 125 0.38 20.76 20.85
C SER A 125 0.85 20.07 22.14
N THR A 126 2.16 20.07 22.40
CA THR A 126 2.82 19.42 23.56
C THR A 126 2.66 17.91 23.63
N LEU A 127 2.36 17.26 22.49
CA LEU A 127 2.32 15.80 22.42
C LEU A 127 3.73 15.26 22.26
N GLU A 128 4.08 14.34 23.15
CA GLU A 128 5.38 13.68 23.13
C GLU A 128 5.46 12.69 21.97
N GLN A 129 6.58 12.71 21.27
CA GLN A 129 6.80 11.90 20.08
C GLN A 129 8.21 11.31 20.11
N LEU A 130 8.34 10.13 19.52
CA LEU A 130 9.59 9.42 19.33
C LEU A 130 9.86 9.26 17.85
N CYS A 131 10.90 9.95 17.37
CA CYS A 131 11.44 9.70 16.05
C CYS A 131 12.36 8.48 16.14
N ILE A 132 12.10 7.46 15.32
CA ILE A 132 12.96 6.28 15.23
C ILE A 132 13.51 6.20 13.81
N GLY A 133 14.83 6.12 13.71
CA GLY A 133 15.57 5.88 12.50
C GLY A 133 16.46 4.64 12.61
N ILE A 134 16.80 4.08 11.46
CA ILE A 134 17.78 3.01 11.32
C ILE A 134 19.01 3.54 10.59
N ARG A 135 20.19 3.26 11.13
CA ARG A 135 21.47 3.54 10.49
C ARG A 135 22.09 2.22 10.10
N SER A 136 22.41 2.04 8.82
CA SER A 136 23.00 0.82 8.28
C SER A 136 24.18 1.13 7.36
N VAL A 137 24.97 0.09 7.07
CA VAL A 137 26.11 0.17 6.17
C VAL A 137 25.95 -0.91 5.09
N ASP A 138 26.21 -0.56 3.83
CA ASP A 138 26.20 -1.52 2.73
C ASP A 138 27.57 -2.19 2.52
N ASP A 139 27.66 -3.08 1.54
CA ASP A 139 28.90 -3.79 1.21
C ASP A 139 30.01 -2.86 0.65
N ASN A 140 29.66 -1.64 0.23
CA ASN A 140 30.59 -0.61 -0.23
C ASN A 140 31.02 0.34 0.89
N TYR A 141 30.63 0.08 2.13
CA TYR A 141 30.86 0.95 3.29
C TYR A 141 30.14 2.30 3.20
N GLU A 142 29.09 2.42 2.38
CA GLU A 142 28.22 3.58 2.34
C GLU A 142 27.23 3.52 3.51
N ILE A 143 27.07 4.67 4.18
CA ILE A 143 26.19 4.81 5.34
C ILE A 143 24.81 5.23 4.86
N PHE A 144 23.78 4.52 5.31
CA PHE A 144 22.38 4.82 5.05
C PHE A 144 21.67 5.12 6.36
N GLU A 145 20.90 6.21 6.38
CA GLU A 145 20.07 6.61 7.51
C GLU A 145 18.63 6.76 7.03
N ASP A 146 17.75 5.85 7.45
CA ASP A 146 16.36 5.79 7.03
C ASP A 146 15.44 6.01 8.24
N ILE A 147 14.47 6.90 8.11
CA ILE A 147 13.47 7.15 9.17
C ILE A 147 12.41 6.03 9.14
N LEU A 148 12.28 5.31 10.26
CA LEU A 148 11.25 4.29 10.49
C LEU A 148 9.89 4.91 10.88
N GLY A 149 9.91 6.11 11.43
CA GLY A 149 8.70 6.88 11.66
C GLY A 149 8.79 7.79 12.86
N LEU A 150 7.70 8.53 13.04
CA LEU A 150 7.45 9.39 14.18
C LEU A 150 6.22 8.84 14.90
N TYR A 151 6.40 8.51 16.17
CA TYR A 151 5.39 7.81 16.97
C TYR A 151 4.99 8.66 18.16
N GLU A 152 3.70 8.94 18.28
CA GLU A 152 3.15 9.59 19.48
C GLU A 152 3.32 8.66 20.68
N LEU A 153 3.82 9.21 21.78
CA LEU A 153 3.98 8.54 23.06
C LEU A 153 2.99 9.13 24.06
N SER A 154 2.46 8.27 24.93
CA SER A 154 1.64 8.74 26.04
C SER A 154 2.47 9.44 27.12
N ARG A 155 3.76 9.08 27.24
CA ARG A 155 4.72 9.55 28.25
C ARG A 155 6.17 9.41 27.73
N GLN A 156 7.09 10.26 28.21
CA GLN A 156 8.54 10.16 27.98
C GLN A 156 9.27 9.42 29.11
N ASP A 157 8.74 8.30 29.58
CA ASP A 157 9.46 7.45 30.51
C ASP A 157 10.14 6.28 29.79
N ALA A 158 11.25 5.82 30.36
CA ALA A 158 12.05 4.75 29.76
C ALA A 158 11.22 3.50 29.40
N PRO A 159 10.25 3.03 30.23
CA PRO A 159 9.41 1.89 29.86
C PRO A 159 8.58 2.14 28.59
N THR A 160 7.92 3.30 28.47
CA THR A 160 7.08 3.63 27.31
C THR A 160 7.92 3.72 26.03
N ILE A 161 9.11 4.31 26.11
CA ILE A 161 10.04 4.40 24.98
C ILE A 161 10.50 3.01 24.53
N VAL A 162 10.91 2.15 25.47
CA VAL A 162 11.34 0.78 25.14
C VAL A 162 10.21 -0.03 24.52
N GLU A 163 8.98 0.09 25.04
CA GLU A 163 7.81 -0.58 24.47
C GLU A 163 7.54 -0.12 23.04
N ALA A 164 7.58 1.20 22.80
CA ALA A 164 7.39 1.77 21.46
C ALA A 164 8.47 1.28 20.47
N ILE A 165 9.73 1.24 20.88
CA ILE A 165 10.83 0.71 20.06
C ILE A 165 10.58 -0.77 19.74
N CYS A 166 10.28 -1.60 20.75
CA CYS A 166 10.02 -3.03 20.57
C CYS A 166 8.84 -3.30 19.61
N ASP A 167 7.76 -2.52 19.72
CA ASP A 167 6.59 -2.60 18.86
C ASP A 167 6.93 -2.23 17.40
N VAL A 168 7.67 -1.13 17.20
CA VAL A 168 8.12 -0.70 15.87
C VAL A 168 9.02 -1.74 15.22
N LEU A 169 10.04 -2.23 15.93
CA LEU A 169 10.92 -3.28 15.43
C LEU A 169 10.14 -4.55 15.09
N THR A 170 9.17 -4.93 15.92
CA THR A 170 8.29 -6.07 15.66
C THR A 170 7.51 -5.89 14.35
N ARG A 171 6.92 -4.72 14.12
CA ARG A 171 6.21 -4.42 12.86
C ARG A 171 7.16 -4.46 11.66
N CYS A 172 8.39 -4.00 11.83
CA CYS A 172 9.44 -4.04 10.81
C CYS A 172 10.05 -5.44 10.60
N GLY A 173 9.63 -6.46 11.35
CA GLY A 173 10.15 -7.82 11.24
C GLY A 173 11.46 -8.08 11.99
N LEU A 174 11.84 -7.17 12.90
CA LEU A 174 13.09 -7.15 13.65
C LEU A 174 12.96 -7.71 15.09
N LYS A 175 12.20 -8.81 15.24
CA LYS A 175 11.69 -9.29 16.53
C LYS A 175 12.72 -9.80 17.56
N ASN A 176 14.00 -9.93 17.21
CA ASN A 176 15.01 -10.67 18.00
C ASN A 176 16.20 -9.82 18.49
N ILE A 177 16.09 -8.49 18.51
CA ILE A 177 17.26 -7.61 18.76
C ILE A 177 17.35 -7.07 20.19
N ILE A 178 16.27 -7.13 20.97
CA ILE A 178 16.24 -6.61 22.35
C ILE A 178 16.03 -7.79 23.29
N ASN A 179 17.13 -8.31 23.85
CA ASN A 179 17.17 -9.25 24.98
C ASN A 179 17.88 -8.57 26.15
#